data_AF-R7YSR2-F1
#
_entry.id   AF-R7YSR2-F1
#
_cell.length_a   1.000
_cell.length_b   1.000
_cell.length_c   1.000
_cell.angle_alpha   90.00
_cell.angle_beta   90.00
_cell.angle_gamma   90.00
#
_symmetry.space_group_name_H-M   'P 1'
#
loop_
_entity.id
_entity.type
_entity.pdbx_description
1 polymer ?
#
loop_
_entity_poly.entity_id
_entity_poly.type
_entity_poly.pdbx_seq_one_letter_code
_entity_poly.pdbx_strand_id
1 'polypeptide(L)'
;MTELRHTLERLGLSQYLNAFTTEGFDTWETLLDITESDLTTLNVKLGHRRKLQRAIAEERVHSGDRALSLVPGNAPSVDGSYRSDESATESKTSKRREYAAPDGATPVTKRKYRRHPKPDENAPERPASAYVIFSNDMREDLKGQDLSFTEIAKTVGERWQVLSPNYRDKYERQAAAAKEKYYTELAEYKKTPQYALYQDYLADFKAKHAPPATGKH
;
A
#
# COMPACT_ATOMS: atom_id res chain seq x y z
N MET A 1 -27.85 22.92 18.90
CA MET A 1 -27.74 23.48 17.54
C MET A 1 -26.34 24.02 17.19
N THR A 2 -25.55 24.54 18.14
CA THR A 2 -24.20 25.09 17.86
C THR A 2 -23.09 24.03 17.78
N GLU A 3 -23.24 22.91 18.48
CA GLU A 3 -22.20 21.88 18.57
C GLU A 3 -21.98 21.14 17.24
N LEU A 4 -23.06 20.73 16.56
CA LEU A 4 -22.97 20.07 15.26
C LEU A 4 -22.26 20.97 14.21
N ARG A 5 -22.59 22.26 14.22
CA ARG A 5 -21.94 23.23 13.33
C ARG A 5 -20.44 23.32 13.61
N HIS A 6 -20.06 23.41 14.88
CA HIS A 6 -18.66 23.49 15.29
C HIS A 6 -17.88 22.20 14.96
N THR A 7 -18.47 21.02 15.17
CA THR A 7 -17.80 19.74 14.83
C THR A 7 -17.64 19.57 13.33
N LEU A 8 -18.65 19.87 12.53
CA LEU A 8 -18.54 19.85 11.07
C LEU A 8 -17.54 20.88 10.56
N GLU A 9 -17.49 22.08 11.13
CA GLU A 9 -16.50 23.11 10.78
C GLU A 9 -15.06 22.65 11.09
N ARG A 10 -14.83 22.07 12.26
CA ARG A 10 -13.55 21.45 12.64
C ARG A 10 -13.11 20.36 11.66
N LEU A 11 -14.05 19.59 11.12
CA LEU A 11 -13.78 18.54 10.13
C LEU A 11 -13.67 19.06 8.68
N GLY A 12 -13.97 20.34 8.45
CA GLY A 12 -14.05 20.95 7.12
C GLY A 12 -15.25 20.46 6.30
N LEU A 13 -16.36 20.15 6.96
CA LEU A 13 -17.60 19.55 6.43
C LEU A 13 -18.83 20.44 6.62
N SER A 14 -18.65 21.73 6.93
CA SER A 14 -19.74 22.69 7.18
C SER A 14 -20.74 22.81 6.02
N GLN A 15 -20.32 22.51 4.78
CA GLN A 15 -21.19 22.48 3.60
C GLN A 15 -22.37 21.48 3.71
N TYR A 16 -22.27 20.47 4.57
CA TYR A 16 -23.34 19.47 4.75
C TYR A 16 -24.29 19.81 5.92
N LEU A 17 -24.05 20.90 6.65
CA LEU A 17 -24.85 21.26 7.82
C LEU A 17 -26.34 21.38 7.48
N ASN A 18 -26.66 22.09 6.39
CA ASN A 18 -28.06 22.29 5.99
C ASN A 18 -28.75 20.97 5.63
N ALA A 19 -28.06 20.11 4.87
CA ALA A 19 -28.57 18.79 4.49
C ALA A 19 -28.83 17.90 5.72
N PHE A 20 -27.95 17.93 6.73
CA PHE A 20 -28.17 17.20 7.98
C PHE A 20 -29.35 17.75 8.78
N THR A 21 -29.47 19.07 8.91
CA THR A 21 -30.57 19.69 9.67
C THR A 21 -31.94 19.51 9.00
N THR A 22 -32.01 19.54 7.67
CA THR A 22 -33.27 19.31 6.94
C THR A 22 -33.80 17.89 7.15
N GLU A 23 -32.90 16.94 7.42
CA GLU A 23 -33.20 15.53 7.55
C GLU A 23 -33.27 15.09 9.03
N GLY A 24 -33.28 16.05 9.96
CA GLY A 24 -33.49 15.84 11.39
C GLY A 24 -32.22 15.53 12.20
N PHE A 25 -31.03 15.63 11.60
CA PHE A 25 -29.75 15.51 12.28
C PHE A 25 -29.28 16.88 12.78
N ASP A 26 -29.95 17.42 13.81
CA ASP A 26 -29.69 18.78 14.32
C ASP A 26 -28.61 18.87 15.41
N THR A 27 -28.16 17.72 15.94
CA THR A 27 -27.15 17.62 17.00
C THR A 27 -26.05 16.62 16.65
N TRP A 28 -24.90 16.74 17.32
CA TRP A 28 -23.81 15.78 17.12
C TRP A 28 -24.20 14.38 17.61
N GLU A 29 -25.01 14.30 18.67
CA GLU A 29 -25.52 13.05 19.23
C GLU A 29 -26.39 12.27 18.23
N THR A 30 -27.36 12.92 17.57
CA THR A 30 -28.20 12.23 16.56
C THR A 30 -27.39 11.80 15.35
N LEU A 31 -26.29 12.51 15.06
CA LEU A 31 -25.38 12.19 13.98
C LEU A 31 -24.40 11.05 14.35
N LEU A 32 -24.24 10.68 15.63
CA LEU A 32 -23.47 9.49 15.99
C LEU A 32 -24.13 8.21 15.47
N ASP A 33 -25.45 8.20 15.29
CA ASP A 33 -26.22 7.02 14.86
C ASP A 33 -26.46 6.96 13.34
N ILE A 34 -25.93 7.94 12.59
CA ILE A 34 -26.09 7.98 11.15
C ILE A 34 -25.43 6.77 10.47
N THR A 35 -26.17 6.11 9.58
CA THR A 35 -25.65 4.96 8.85
C THR A 35 -24.93 5.38 7.56
N GLU A 36 -24.15 4.46 6.97
CA GLU A 36 -23.49 4.74 5.69
C GLU A 36 -24.50 4.93 4.53
N SER A 37 -25.65 4.26 4.60
CA SER A 37 -26.75 4.46 3.67
C SER A 37 -27.30 5.88 3.73
N ASP A 38 -27.55 6.41 4.93
CA ASP A 38 -28.07 7.77 5.12
C ASP A 38 -27.09 8.79 4.56
N LEU A 39 -25.79 8.64 4.85
CA LEU A 39 -24.75 9.52 4.29
C LEU A 39 -24.65 9.44 2.76
N THR A 40 -25.05 8.31 2.17
CA THR A 40 -25.10 8.15 0.71
C THR A 40 -26.33 8.87 0.13
N THR A 41 -27.49 8.74 0.78
CA THR A 41 -28.72 9.47 0.42
C THR A 41 -28.54 10.99 0.50
N LEU A 42 -27.82 11.47 1.50
CA LEU A 42 -27.46 12.89 1.69
C LEU A 42 -26.35 13.37 0.73
N ASN A 43 -25.95 12.53 -0.24
CA ASN A 43 -24.95 12.82 -1.26
C ASN A 43 -23.60 13.28 -0.69
N VAL A 44 -23.24 12.78 0.50
CA VAL A 44 -21.96 13.07 1.14
C VAL A 44 -20.87 12.28 0.42
N LYS A 45 -19.83 12.96 -0.06
CA LYS A 45 -18.73 12.32 -0.82
C LYS A 45 -18.03 11.26 0.06
N LEU A 46 -17.61 10.13 -0.52
CA LEU A 46 -16.99 9.01 0.21
C LEU A 46 -15.84 9.45 1.13
N GLY A 47 -14.97 10.36 0.68
CA GLY A 47 -13.88 10.89 1.51
C GLY A 47 -14.36 11.69 2.72
N HIS A 48 -15.49 12.38 2.61
CA HIS A 48 -16.13 13.12 3.70
C HIS A 48 -16.88 12.18 4.64
N ARG A 49 -17.56 11.15 4.11
CA ARG A 49 -18.15 10.07 4.92
C ARG A 49 -17.11 9.40 5.81
N ARG A 50 -15.95 9.04 5.24
CA ARG A 50 -14.85 8.44 6.03
C ARG A 50 -14.28 9.36 7.10
N LYS A 51 -14.21 10.66 6.86
CA LYS A 51 -13.80 11.65 7.88
C LYS A 51 -14.81 11.72 9.01
N LEU A 52 -16.10 11.77 8.68
CA LEU A 52 -17.19 11.85 9.64
C LEU A 52 -17.29 10.57 10.48
N GLN A 53 -17.26 9.40 9.85
CA GLN A 53 -17.24 8.10 10.52
C GLN A 53 -16.03 7.94 11.46
N ARG A 54 -14.85 8.47 11.08
CA ARG A 54 -13.67 8.48 11.96
C ARG A 54 -13.90 9.36 13.19
N ALA A 55 -14.45 10.55 13.01
CA ALA A 55 -14.75 11.46 14.13
C ALA A 55 -15.82 10.88 15.07
N ILE A 56 -16.84 10.22 14.52
CA ILE A 56 -17.87 9.48 15.29
C ILE A 56 -17.23 8.34 16.09
N ALA A 57 -16.33 7.56 15.47
CA ALA A 57 -15.61 6.49 16.15
C ALA A 57 -14.68 7.02 17.26
N GLU A 58 -14.00 8.14 17.03
CA GLU A 58 -13.18 8.82 18.04
C GLU A 58 -14.04 9.29 19.22
N GLU A 59 -15.20 9.90 18.98
CA GLU A 59 -16.10 10.35 20.05
C GLU A 59 -16.68 9.19 20.87
N ARG A 60 -17.06 8.09 20.20
CA ARG A 60 -17.54 6.87 20.86
C ARG A 60 -16.48 6.23 21.78
N VAL A 61 -15.20 6.45 21.48
CA VAL A 61 -14.08 6.02 22.33
C VAL A 61 -13.87 6.96 23.53
N HIS A 62 -14.35 8.21 23.48
CA HIS A 62 -14.26 9.16 24.60
C HIS A 62 -15.44 9.07 25.58
N SER A 63 -16.62 8.65 25.11
CA SER A 63 -17.83 8.52 25.93
C SER A 63 -18.07 7.11 26.52
N GLY A 64 -17.21 6.15 26.23
CA GLY A 64 -17.30 4.77 26.72
C GLY A 64 -16.03 4.34 27.42
N ASP A 65 -16.19 3.83 28.64
CA ASP A 65 -15.16 3.35 29.56
C ASP A 65 -13.91 2.73 28.92
N ARG A 66 -12.77 3.09 29.53
CA ARG A 66 -11.46 2.45 29.42
C ARG A 66 -11.55 0.98 29.85
N ALA A 67 -12.06 0.12 28.97
CA ALA A 67 -11.88 -1.32 29.07
C ALA A 67 -10.48 -1.67 28.54
N LEU A 68 -9.54 -1.79 29.48
CA LEU A 68 -8.22 -2.34 29.28
C LEU A 68 -8.31 -3.73 28.63
N SER A 69 -7.64 -3.91 27.49
CA SER A 69 -7.08 -5.21 27.13
C SER A 69 -5.62 -5.03 26.75
N LEU A 70 -4.78 -5.22 27.77
CA LEU A 70 -3.36 -5.42 27.66
C LEU A 70 -3.10 -6.91 27.38
N VAL A 71 -2.17 -7.13 26.43
CA VAL A 71 -1.38 -8.35 26.13
C VAL A 71 -1.97 -9.33 25.09
N PRO A 72 -1.20 -9.57 24.01
CA PRO A 72 -0.83 -10.92 23.62
C PRO A 72 0.64 -11.19 23.93
N GLY A 73 0.90 -12.39 24.44
CA GLY A 73 2.11 -12.82 25.10
C GLY A 73 3.39 -12.73 24.28
N ASN A 74 4.44 -12.35 25.00
CA ASN A 74 5.83 -12.51 24.64
C ASN A 74 6.22 -13.98 24.84
N ALA A 75 6.57 -14.68 23.76
CA ALA A 75 7.30 -15.94 23.77
C ALA A 75 8.55 -15.78 22.87
N PRO A 76 9.65 -16.47 23.18
CA PRO A 76 11.00 -15.95 22.98
C PRO A 76 11.48 -16.07 21.54
N SER A 77 12.02 -14.97 21.02
CA SER A 77 12.77 -14.91 19.77
C SER A 77 14.16 -15.52 19.99
N VAL A 78 14.36 -16.75 19.54
CA VAL A 78 15.70 -17.35 19.45
C VAL A 78 16.40 -16.84 18.21
N ASP A 79 17.61 -16.33 18.46
CA ASP A 79 18.59 -15.85 17.50
C ASP A 79 18.93 -16.95 16.47
N GLY A 80 18.93 -16.56 15.20
CA GLY A 80 19.16 -17.45 14.07
C GLY A 80 19.76 -16.67 12.90
N SER A 81 20.93 -16.09 13.15
CA SER A 81 21.81 -15.52 12.13
C SER A 81 22.14 -16.56 11.05
N TYR A 82 21.68 -16.32 9.82
CA TYR A 82 22.34 -16.86 8.63
C TYR A 82 22.46 -15.76 7.57
N ARG A 83 23.55 -15.01 7.68
CA ARG A 83 24.12 -14.19 6.60
C ARG A 83 25.23 -14.99 5.91
N SER A 84 25.12 -15.16 4.60
CA SER A 84 26.17 -15.41 3.59
C SER A 84 25.42 -15.43 2.24
N ASP A 85 25.77 -14.76 1.15
CA ASP A 85 26.97 -14.06 0.68
C ASP A 85 26.52 -13.28 -0.59
N GLU A 86 26.64 -11.95 -0.65
CA GLU A 86 27.70 -11.18 -1.32
C GLU A 86 27.71 -11.23 -2.87
N SER A 87 27.31 -10.11 -3.48
CA SER A 87 28.05 -9.45 -4.57
C SER A 87 27.41 -8.10 -4.92
N ALA A 88 28.09 -7.03 -4.46
CA ALA A 88 28.47 -5.79 -5.18
C ALA A 88 27.40 -5.07 -6.06
N THR A 89 27.10 -3.77 -5.98
CA THR A 89 27.69 -2.55 -5.40
C THR A 89 26.61 -1.46 -5.41
N GLU A 90 26.51 -0.63 -4.36
CA GLU A 90 26.51 0.85 -4.43
C GLU A 90 25.94 1.47 -3.14
N SER A 91 26.76 2.34 -2.57
CA SER A 91 26.64 2.96 -1.27
C SER A 91 25.56 4.04 -1.25
N LYS A 92 24.55 3.88 -0.39
CA LYS A 92 23.84 5.03 0.22
C LYS A 92 23.78 4.86 1.72
N THR A 93 24.73 5.51 2.38
CA THR A 93 24.70 5.75 3.83
C THR A 93 23.41 6.52 4.15
N SER A 94 22.46 5.83 4.78
CA SER A 94 21.23 6.43 5.27
C SER A 94 21.40 6.62 6.77
N LYS A 95 21.99 7.76 7.12
CA LYS A 95 22.14 8.28 8.47
C LYS A 95 20.77 8.20 9.17
N ARG A 96 20.59 7.23 10.06
CA ARG A 96 19.42 7.11 10.95
C ARG A 96 19.37 8.39 11.78
N ARG A 97 18.56 9.37 11.36
CA ARG A 97 18.20 10.51 12.19
C ARG A 97 17.24 9.99 13.23
N GLU A 98 17.72 9.87 14.47
CA GLU A 98 16.87 9.96 15.65
C GLU A 98 16.06 11.25 15.56
N TYR A 99 14.74 11.11 15.46
CA TYR A 99 13.81 12.22 15.61
C TYR A 99 13.22 12.10 17.01
N ALA A 100 13.79 12.87 17.95
CA ALA A 100 13.07 13.30 19.13
C ALA A 100 11.82 14.07 18.65
N ALA A 101 10.65 13.68 19.12
CA ALA A 101 9.38 14.30 18.76
C ALA A 101 9.27 15.70 19.37
N PRO A 102 9.00 16.76 18.60
CA PRO A 102 8.34 17.93 19.12
C PRO A 102 6.83 17.76 18.95
N ASP A 103 6.13 17.98 20.06
CA ASP A 103 4.70 18.16 20.14
C ASP A 103 4.25 19.31 19.23
N GLY A 104 3.25 19.07 18.38
CA GLY A 104 2.80 20.05 17.37
C GLY A 104 2.34 19.38 16.08
N ALA A 105 1.02 19.18 15.96
CA ALA A 105 0.35 18.59 14.82
C ALA A 105 0.72 19.28 13.49
N THR A 106 1.61 18.67 12.70
CA THR A 106 1.82 19.07 11.30
C THR A 106 0.69 18.49 10.43
N PRO A 107 0.06 19.28 9.53
CA PRO A 107 -0.96 18.76 8.63
C PRO A 107 -0.33 17.73 7.70
N VAL A 108 -0.89 16.52 7.65
CA VAL A 108 -0.51 15.45 6.72
C VAL A 108 -0.78 15.94 5.29
N THR A 109 0.21 16.58 4.67
CA THR A 109 0.11 16.98 3.27
C THR A 109 0.09 15.71 2.43
N LYS A 110 -1.01 15.50 1.70
CA LYS A 110 -1.13 14.37 0.77
C LYS A 110 0.03 14.45 -0.23
N ARG A 111 0.88 13.43 -0.28
CA ARG A 111 1.98 13.33 -1.25
C ARG A 111 1.42 13.57 -2.66
N LYS A 112 2.02 14.52 -3.39
CA LYS A 112 1.64 14.82 -4.77
C LYS A 112 1.86 13.59 -5.63
N TYR A 113 0.82 13.16 -6.35
CA TYR A 113 0.90 12.03 -7.27
C TYR A 113 1.96 12.29 -8.34
N ARG A 114 2.87 11.34 -8.53
CA ARG A 114 3.89 11.37 -9.58
C ARG A 114 3.54 10.29 -10.59
N ARG A 115 3.37 10.69 -11.85
CA ARG A 115 3.08 9.74 -12.94
C ARG A 115 4.28 8.81 -13.13
N HIS A 116 3.99 7.55 -13.43
CA HIS A 116 4.98 6.55 -13.86
C HIS A 116 5.08 6.54 -15.40
N PRO A 117 6.27 6.26 -15.98
CA PRO A 117 6.41 6.08 -17.42
C PRO A 117 5.57 4.90 -17.90
N LYS A 118 5.16 4.94 -19.17
CA LYS A 118 4.46 3.80 -19.80
C LYS A 118 5.42 2.60 -19.93
N PRO A 119 4.96 1.37 -19.70
CA PRO A 119 5.75 0.17 -20.02
C PRO A 119 5.96 0.09 -21.53
N ASP A 120 7.09 -0.49 -21.97
CA ASP A 120 7.28 -0.86 -23.38
C ASP A 120 6.61 -2.20 -23.66
N GLU A 121 5.86 -2.29 -24.76
CA GLU A 121 5.21 -3.51 -25.23
C GLU A 121 6.20 -4.49 -25.88
N ASN A 122 7.34 -3.99 -26.38
CA ASN A 122 8.35 -4.81 -27.07
C ASN A 122 9.45 -5.33 -26.12
N ALA A 123 9.50 -4.83 -24.89
CA ALA A 123 10.47 -5.28 -23.92
C ALA A 123 10.09 -6.69 -23.42
N PRO A 124 11.06 -7.62 -23.29
CA PRO A 124 10.77 -8.91 -22.71
C PRO A 124 10.21 -8.74 -21.29
N GLU A 125 9.25 -9.59 -20.93
CA GLU A 125 8.60 -9.53 -19.62
C GLU A 125 9.57 -10.00 -18.53
N ARG A 126 9.46 -9.40 -17.33
CA ARG A 126 10.29 -9.81 -16.19
C ARG A 126 10.01 -11.27 -15.83
N PRO A 127 11.03 -12.12 -15.69
CA PRO A 127 10.85 -13.53 -15.40
C PRO A 127 10.31 -13.71 -13.98
N ALA A 128 9.45 -14.70 -13.79
CA ALA A 128 8.92 -15.06 -12.48
C ALA A 128 10.04 -15.60 -11.57
N SER A 129 10.00 -15.23 -10.28
CA SER A 129 10.90 -15.81 -9.27
C SER A 129 10.42 -17.20 -8.84
N ALA A 130 11.28 -17.97 -8.18
CA ALA A 130 10.96 -19.32 -7.71
C ALA A 130 9.66 -19.35 -6.87
N TYR A 131 9.51 -18.38 -5.96
CA TYR A 131 8.30 -18.21 -5.17
C TYR A 131 7.08 -17.88 -6.02
N VAL A 132 7.21 -17.01 -7.04
CA VAL A 132 6.09 -16.64 -7.90
C VAL A 132 5.62 -17.85 -8.71
N ILE A 133 6.54 -18.64 -9.25
CA ILE A 133 6.24 -19.89 -9.98
C ILE A 133 5.48 -20.85 -9.05
N PHE A 134 6.02 -21.12 -7.85
CA PHE A 134 5.35 -21.94 -6.84
C PHE A 134 3.97 -21.38 -6.45
N SER A 135 3.85 -20.06 -6.28
CA SER A 135 2.59 -19.43 -5.88
C SER A 135 1.52 -19.54 -6.95
N ASN A 136 1.91 -19.53 -8.23
CA ASN A 136 1.00 -19.71 -9.35
C ASN A 136 0.52 -21.16 -9.43
N ASP A 137 1.42 -22.13 -9.31
CA ASP A 137 1.07 -23.55 -9.24
C ASP A 137 0.09 -23.83 -8.09
N MET A 138 0.39 -23.34 -6.89
CA MET A 138 -0.49 -23.51 -5.73
C MET A 138 -1.84 -22.80 -5.88
N ARG A 139 -1.88 -21.65 -6.56
CA ARG A 139 -3.14 -20.96 -6.84
C ARG A 139 -4.00 -21.73 -7.83
N GLU A 140 -3.39 -22.36 -8.83
CA GLU A 140 -4.09 -23.24 -9.77
C GLU A 140 -4.59 -24.52 -9.07
N ASP A 141 -3.82 -25.09 -8.14
CA ASP A 141 -4.26 -26.23 -7.32
C ASP A 141 -5.42 -25.91 -6.38
N LEU A 142 -5.45 -24.68 -5.85
CA LEU A 142 -6.50 -24.18 -4.96
C LEU A 142 -7.66 -23.53 -5.74
N LYS A 143 -7.59 -23.51 -7.06
CA LYS A 143 -8.61 -22.95 -7.94
C LYS A 143 -9.87 -23.82 -7.87
N GLY A 144 -10.98 -23.22 -7.47
CA GLY A 144 -12.26 -23.92 -7.27
C GLY A 144 -12.54 -24.30 -5.82
N GLN A 145 -11.66 -23.96 -4.87
CA GLN A 145 -12.03 -23.92 -3.46
C GLN A 145 -12.70 -22.58 -3.14
N ASP A 146 -13.70 -22.58 -2.25
CA ASP A 146 -14.38 -21.36 -1.76
C ASP A 146 -13.49 -20.58 -0.76
N LEU A 147 -12.21 -20.40 -1.09
CA LEU A 147 -11.24 -19.65 -0.29
C LEU A 147 -11.09 -18.24 -0.86
N SER A 148 -11.02 -17.25 0.04
CA SER A 148 -10.71 -15.89 -0.38
C SER A 148 -9.27 -15.79 -0.87
N PHE A 149 -9.01 -14.83 -1.76
CA PHE A 149 -7.64 -14.53 -2.24
C PHE A 149 -6.65 -14.33 -1.09
N THR A 150 -7.09 -13.71 0.00
CA THR A 150 -6.27 -13.46 1.20
C THR A 150 -5.88 -14.76 1.89
N GLU A 151 -6.80 -15.72 2.01
CA GLU A 151 -6.55 -17.02 2.63
C GLU A 151 -5.63 -17.89 1.76
N ILE A 152 -5.83 -17.85 0.43
CA ILE A 152 -4.94 -18.51 -0.52
C ILE A 152 -3.53 -17.94 -0.39
N ALA A 153 -3.38 -16.61 -0.36
CA ALA A 153 -2.07 -15.97 -0.23
C ALA A 153 -1.35 -16.34 1.08
N LYS A 154 -2.08 -16.42 2.20
CA LYS A 154 -1.53 -16.89 3.49
C LYS A 154 -1.05 -18.34 3.40
N THR A 155 -1.91 -19.22 2.91
CA THR A 155 -1.63 -20.67 2.77
C THR A 155 -0.40 -20.92 1.90
N VAL A 156 -0.28 -20.21 0.77
CA VAL A 156 0.87 -20.31 -0.13
C VAL A 156 2.16 -19.87 0.57
N GLY A 157 2.10 -18.75 1.31
CA GLY A 157 3.25 -18.24 2.05
C GLY A 157 3.74 -19.24 3.10
N GLU A 158 2.83 -19.82 3.88
CA GLU A 158 3.14 -20.85 4.88
C GLU A 158 3.76 -22.08 4.24
N ARG A 159 3.13 -22.62 3.18
CA ARG A 159 3.64 -23.80 2.46
C ARG A 159 5.04 -23.58 1.87
N TRP A 160 5.35 -22.37 1.40
CA TRP A 160 6.69 -22.06 0.91
C TRP A 160 7.75 -22.09 2.02
N GLN A 161 7.42 -21.63 3.23
CA GLN A 161 8.35 -21.64 4.37
C GLN A 161 8.67 -23.07 4.84
N VAL A 162 7.68 -23.96 4.83
CA VAL A 162 7.87 -25.37 5.20
C VAL A 162 8.24 -26.28 4.02
N LEU A 163 8.40 -25.72 2.82
CA LEU A 163 8.73 -26.48 1.62
C LEU A 163 10.10 -27.13 1.77
N SER A 164 10.18 -28.44 1.52
CA SER A 164 11.43 -29.17 1.58
C SER A 164 12.46 -28.61 0.57
N PRO A 165 13.75 -28.57 0.92
CA PRO A 165 14.79 -27.97 0.08
C PRO A 165 14.86 -28.58 -1.31
N ASN A 166 14.57 -29.88 -1.46
CA ASN A 166 14.56 -30.54 -2.77
C ASN A 166 13.46 -29.99 -3.70
N TYR A 167 12.27 -29.72 -3.15
CA TYR A 167 11.18 -29.14 -3.93
C TYR A 167 11.42 -27.66 -4.20
N ARG A 168 11.98 -26.94 -3.24
CA ARG A 168 12.39 -25.55 -3.42
C ARG A 168 13.44 -25.39 -4.52
N ASP A 169 14.44 -26.27 -4.55
CA ASP A 169 15.50 -26.29 -5.56
C ASP A 169 14.92 -26.50 -6.97
N LYS A 170 13.89 -27.34 -7.14
CA LYS A 170 13.17 -27.47 -8.42
C LYS A 170 12.65 -26.12 -8.93
N TYR A 171 12.01 -25.34 -8.06
CA TYR A 171 11.47 -24.02 -8.42
C TYR A 171 12.59 -22.99 -8.63
N GLU A 172 13.68 -23.08 -7.87
CA GLU A 172 14.86 -22.22 -8.04
C GLU A 172 15.55 -22.48 -9.39
N ARG A 173 15.70 -23.75 -9.81
CA ARG A 173 16.20 -24.10 -11.15
C ARG A 173 15.29 -23.58 -12.27
N GLN A 174 13.98 -23.70 -12.12
CA GLN A 174 13.02 -23.15 -13.10
C GLN A 174 13.12 -21.63 -13.20
N ALA A 175 13.22 -20.94 -12.07
CA ALA A 175 13.39 -19.50 -12.03
C ALA A 175 14.74 -19.06 -12.63
N ALA A 176 15.81 -19.80 -12.36
CA ALA A 176 17.13 -19.56 -12.95
C ALA A 176 17.09 -19.69 -14.48
N ALA A 177 16.50 -20.77 -15.00
CA ALA A 177 16.36 -20.97 -16.44
C ALA A 177 15.50 -19.88 -17.11
N ALA A 178 14.39 -19.48 -16.48
CA ALA A 178 13.56 -18.37 -16.97
C ALA A 178 14.33 -17.04 -16.96
N LYS A 179 15.15 -16.81 -15.93
CA LYS A 179 16.00 -15.62 -15.80
C LYS A 179 17.08 -15.56 -16.87
N GLU A 180 17.72 -16.69 -17.18
CA GLU A 180 18.71 -16.77 -18.26
C GLU A 180 18.09 -16.47 -19.63
N LYS A 181 16.94 -17.08 -19.94
CA LYS A 181 16.19 -16.80 -21.19
C LYS A 181 15.87 -15.31 -21.31
N TYR A 182 15.35 -14.71 -20.24
CA TYR A 182 15.06 -13.29 -20.18
C TYR A 182 16.29 -12.43 -20.47
N TYR A 183 17.46 -12.76 -19.92
CA TYR A 183 18.66 -11.97 -20.18
C TYR A 183 19.14 -12.08 -21.62
N THR A 184 19.02 -13.25 -22.24
CA THR A 184 19.32 -13.42 -23.67
C THR A 184 18.37 -12.56 -24.52
N GLU A 185 17.06 -12.68 -24.31
CA GLU A 185 16.06 -11.87 -25.02
C GLU A 185 16.25 -10.37 -24.77
N LEU A 186 16.58 -9.97 -23.54
CA LEU A 186 16.85 -8.57 -23.19
C LEU A 186 18.11 -8.06 -23.89
N ALA A 187 19.14 -8.89 -24.03
CA ALA A 187 20.36 -8.53 -24.75
C ALA A 187 20.11 -8.35 -26.25
N GLU A 188 19.21 -9.14 -26.83
CA GLU A 188 18.76 -8.98 -28.21
C GLU A 188 17.90 -7.72 -28.37
N TYR A 189 16.90 -7.55 -27.51
CA TYR A 189 16.01 -6.38 -27.51
C TYR A 189 16.77 -5.06 -27.35
N LYS A 190 17.82 -5.01 -26.51
CA LYS A 190 18.68 -3.82 -26.36
C LYS A 190 19.39 -3.39 -27.65
N LYS A 191 19.56 -4.29 -28.62
CA LYS A 191 20.18 -3.98 -29.93
C LYS A 191 19.16 -3.45 -30.94
N THR A 192 17.86 -3.56 -30.64
CA THR A 192 16.79 -3.16 -31.56
C THR A 192 16.58 -1.64 -31.54
N PRO A 193 16.14 -1.03 -32.67
CA PRO A 193 15.81 0.40 -32.70
C PRO A 193 14.63 0.76 -31.77
N GLN A 194 13.75 -0.19 -31.47
CA GLN A 194 12.64 -0.01 -30.53
C GLN A 194 13.14 0.38 -29.14
N TYR A 195 14.21 -0.25 -28.66
CA TYR A 195 14.80 0.09 -27.36
C TYR A 195 15.33 1.52 -27.33
N ALA A 196 15.95 2.00 -28.42
CA ALA A 196 16.44 3.38 -28.50
C ALA A 196 15.28 4.40 -28.42
N LEU A 197 14.21 4.18 -29.19
CA LEU A 197 13.00 5.02 -29.13
C LEU A 197 12.39 5.05 -27.73
N TYR A 198 12.40 3.91 -27.03
CA TYR A 198 11.90 3.82 -25.67
C TYR A 198 12.81 4.56 -24.67
N GLN A 199 14.13 4.51 -24.84
CA GLN A 199 15.07 5.31 -24.02
C GLN A 199 14.83 6.82 -24.19
N ASP A 200 14.61 7.27 -25.43
CA ASP A 200 14.29 8.68 -25.70
C ASP A 200 12.97 9.08 -25.05
N TYR A 201 11.94 8.24 -25.14
CA TYR A 201 10.67 8.43 -24.43
C TYR A 201 10.86 8.53 -22.90
N LEU A 202 11.68 7.68 -22.31
CA LEU A 202 11.98 7.71 -20.87
C LEU A 202 12.71 9.00 -20.47
N ALA A 203 13.64 9.47 -21.29
CA ALA A 203 14.35 10.74 -21.07
C ALA A 203 13.38 11.93 -21.11
N ASP A 204 12.53 11.99 -22.12
CA ASP A 204 11.47 13.00 -22.27
C ASP A 204 10.50 12.98 -21.10
N PHE A 205 10.05 11.79 -20.69
CA PHE A 205 9.14 11.63 -19.57
C PHE A 205 9.77 12.13 -18.27
N LYS A 206 11.03 11.77 -18.03
CA LYS A 206 11.78 12.21 -16.85
C LYS A 206 11.99 13.72 -16.85
N ALA A 207 12.28 14.33 -17.99
CA ALA A 207 12.43 15.79 -18.12
C ALA A 207 11.11 16.51 -17.82
N LYS A 208 9.99 16.05 -18.39
CA LYS A 208 8.65 16.64 -18.19
C LYS A 208 8.13 16.49 -16.74
N HIS A 209 8.55 15.44 -16.04
CA HIS A 209 8.10 15.12 -14.68
C HIS A 209 9.21 15.24 -13.62
N ALA A 210 10.31 15.92 -13.93
CA ALA A 210 11.34 16.23 -12.94
C ALA A 210 10.78 17.20 -11.89
N PRO A 211 11.03 16.97 -10.59
CA PRO A 211 10.68 17.97 -9.58
C PRO A 211 11.50 19.25 -9.85
N PRO A 212 10.92 20.45 -9.63
CA PRO A 212 11.70 21.68 -9.70
C PRO A 212 12.87 21.55 -8.74
N ALA A 213 14.08 21.83 -9.22
CA ALA A 213 15.27 21.87 -8.38
C ALA A 213 15.01 22.88 -7.27
N THR A 214 14.82 22.39 -6.04
CA THR A 214 14.66 23.25 -4.86
C THR A 214 16.00 23.94 -4.63
N GLY A 215 16.19 25.10 -5.25
CA GLY A 215 17.25 26.03 -4.92
C GLY A 215 17.07 26.44 -3.46
N LYS A 216 17.97 25.95 -2.60
CA LYS A 216 18.18 26.57 -1.30
C LYS A 216 18.92 27.87 -1.56
N HIS A 217 18.19 28.98 -1.55
CA HIS A 217 18.75 30.31 -1.34
C HIS A 217 18.62 30.67 0.13
#